data_AF-A0A7H8IY75-F1
#
_entry.id   AF-A0A7H8IY75-F1
#
_cell.length_a   1.000
_cell.length_b   1.000
_cell.length_c   1.000
_cell.angle_alpha   90.00
_cell.angle_beta   90.00
_cell.angle_gamma   90.00
#
_symmetry.space_group_name_H-M   'P 1'
#
loop_
_entity.id
_entity.type
_entity.pdbx_description
1 polymer ?
#
loop_
_entity_poly.entity_id
_entity_poly.type
_entity_poly.pdbx_seq_one_letter_code
_entity_poly.pdbx_strand_id
1 'polypeptide(L)'
;MARIVHSLLPTDPELRQDWRLWQELWVRSLRDETTRVFAVDLYAQLHAWVGGAIEQGVASGEFRPADVDRLGTPVLALSDGYGIRLMLGDPTVDVDDVLAAIWRPVAEELGLPPDFPEI
;
A
#
# COMPACT_ATOMS: atom_id res chain seq x y z
N MET A 1 6.11 -9.36 3.58
CA MET A 1 5.21 -8.21 3.84
C MET A 1 5.89 -6.84 3.69
N ALA A 2 7.03 -6.57 4.35
CA ALA A 2 7.70 -5.25 4.29
C ALA A 2 7.98 -4.73 2.86
N ARG A 3 8.46 -5.59 1.95
CA ARG A 3 8.64 -5.24 0.53
C ARG A 3 7.36 -4.78 -0.16
N ILE A 4 6.21 -5.36 0.19
CA ILE A 4 4.91 -4.96 -0.38
C ILE A 4 4.55 -3.56 0.09
N VAL A 5 4.65 -3.30 1.39
CA VAL A 5 4.41 -1.95 1.95
C VAL A 5 5.33 -0.92 1.28
N HIS A 6 6.61 -1.24 1.08
CA HIS A 6 7.54 -0.37 0.37
C HIS A 6 7.12 -0.13 -1.10
N SER A 7 6.75 -1.18 -1.84
CA SER A 7 6.29 -1.07 -3.24
C SER A 7 5.00 -0.27 -3.41
N LEU A 8 4.23 -0.05 -2.34
CA LEU A 8 3.03 0.80 -2.38
C LEU A 8 3.36 2.30 -2.31
N LEU A 9 4.61 2.70 -2.05
CA LEU A 9 5.00 4.08 -1.81
C LEU A 9 5.96 4.62 -2.88
N PRO A 10 5.97 5.95 -3.14
CA PRO A 10 6.81 6.59 -4.14
C PRO A 10 8.24 6.84 -3.63
N THR A 11 8.96 5.79 -3.21
CA THR A 11 10.26 5.90 -2.53
C THR A 11 11.47 5.97 -3.47
N ASP A 12 11.33 5.52 -4.71
CA ASP A 12 12.38 5.55 -5.74
C ASP A 12 11.88 6.13 -7.08
N PRO A 13 12.76 6.40 -8.07
CA PRO A 13 12.35 7.01 -9.33
C PRO A 13 11.34 6.21 -10.15
N GLU A 14 11.36 4.88 -10.08
CA GLU A 14 10.44 4.00 -10.80
C GLU A 14 9.06 4.03 -10.13
N LEU A 15 9.01 3.84 -8.81
CA LEU A 15 7.77 3.92 -8.04
C LEU A 15 7.14 5.32 -8.13
N ARG A 16 7.95 6.39 -8.17
CA ARG A 16 7.44 7.75 -8.41
C ARG A 16 6.80 7.91 -9.79
N GLN A 17 7.27 7.18 -10.80
CA GLN A 17 6.66 7.21 -12.12
C GLN A 17 5.31 6.49 -12.11
N ASP A 18 5.21 5.34 -11.46
CA ASP A 18 3.94 4.62 -11.29
C ASP A 18 2.90 5.45 -10.54
N TRP A 19 3.35 6.15 -9.49
CA TRP A 19 2.50 7.07 -8.73
C TRP A 19 1.94 8.23 -9.55
N ARG A 20 2.70 8.76 -10.52
CA ARG A 20 2.17 9.76 -11.46
C ARG A 20 1.04 9.18 -12.30
N LEU A 21 1.20 7.94 -12.78
CA LEU A 21 0.16 7.27 -13.57
C LEU A 21 -1.10 7.04 -12.74
N TRP A 22 -0.97 6.64 -11.47
CA TRP A 22 -2.10 6.54 -10.55
C TRP A 22 -2.81 7.87 -10.35
N GLN A 23 -2.08 8.96 -10.13
CA GLN A 23 -2.68 10.30 -9.96
C GLN A 23 -3.45 10.77 -11.21
N GLU A 24 -2.87 10.59 -12.40
CA GLU A 24 -3.55 10.90 -13.67
C GLU A 24 -4.78 10.02 -13.89
N LEU A 25 -4.69 8.73 -13.54
CA LEU A 25 -5.79 7.79 -13.60
C LEU A 25 -6.94 8.20 -12.68
N TRP A 26 -6.65 8.60 -11.44
CA TRP A 26 -7.65 9.08 -10.49
C TRP A 26 -8.37 10.32 -11.01
N VAL A 27 -7.63 11.33 -11.47
CA VAL A 27 -8.21 12.57 -12.00
C VAL A 27 -9.09 12.28 -13.22
N ARG A 28 -8.64 11.40 -14.13
CA ARG A 28 -9.42 11.03 -15.32
C ARG A 28 -10.68 10.25 -14.96
N SER A 29 -10.62 9.35 -13.98
CA SER A 29 -11.76 8.57 -13.48
C SER A 29 -12.91 9.43 -12.94
N LEU A 30 -12.64 10.68 -12.52
CA LEU A 30 -13.70 11.61 -12.08
C LEU A 30 -14.67 12.03 -13.18
N ARG A 31 -14.28 11.88 -14.46
CA ARG A 31 -15.03 12.38 -15.63
C ARG A 31 -15.25 11.36 -16.73
N ASP A 32 -14.67 10.17 -16.63
CA ASP A 32 -14.70 9.14 -17.66
C ASP A 32 -15.04 7.77 -17.06
N GLU A 33 -16.19 7.23 -17.42
CA GLU A 33 -16.72 5.98 -16.84
C GLU A 33 -15.80 4.79 -17.10
N THR A 34 -15.28 4.67 -18.32
CA THR A 34 -14.40 3.56 -18.71
C THR A 34 -13.12 3.57 -17.88
N THR A 35 -12.54 4.75 -17.67
CA THR A 35 -11.35 4.92 -16.83
C THR A 35 -11.68 4.62 -15.36
N ARG A 36 -12.86 5.02 -14.88
CA ARG A 36 -13.31 4.71 -13.51
C ARG A 36 -13.43 3.22 -13.26
N VAL A 37 -14.08 2.47 -14.16
CA VAL A 37 -14.17 1.01 -14.07
C VAL A 37 -12.78 0.39 -14.05
N PHE A 38 -11.90 0.83 -14.96
CA PHE A 38 -10.53 0.36 -15.00
C PHE A 38 -9.74 0.64 -13.71
N ALA A 39 -9.90 1.82 -13.11
CA ALA A 39 -9.26 2.16 -11.85
C ALA A 39 -9.76 1.26 -10.70
N VAL A 40 -11.07 0.99 -10.62
CA VAL A 40 -11.64 0.07 -9.63
C VAL A 40 -11.10 -1.35 -9.82
N ASP A 41 -10.98 -1.82 -11.06
CA ASP A 41 -10.42 -3.14 -11.37
C ASP A 41 -8.93 -3.25 -10.98
N LEU A 42 -8.16 -2.18 -11.15
CA LEU A 42 -6.77 -2.13 -10.69
C LEU A 42 -6.67 -2.14 -9.16
N TYR A 43 -7.53 -1.41 -8.46
CA TYR A 43 -7.59 -1.48 -7.00
C TYR A 43 -7.95 -2.87 -6.49
N ALA A 44 -8.89 -3.57 -7.15
CA ALA A 44 -9.24 -4.95 -6.80
C ALA A 44 -8.04 -5.89 -6.99
N GLN A 45 -7.27 -5.73 -8.07
CA GLN A 45 -6.04 -6.49 -8.29
C GLN A 45 -4.97 -6.19 -7.23
N LEU A 46 -4.81 -4.92 -6.85
CA LEU A 46 -3.85 -4.51 -5.82
C LEU A 46 -4.24 -5.08 -4.45
N HIS A 47 -5.53 -5.06 -4.11
CA HIS A 47 -6.05 -5.66 -2.89
C HIS A 47 -5.83 -7.18 -2.87
N ALA A 48 -6.11 -7.86 -3.99
CA ALA A 48 -5.85 -9.30 -4.12
C ALA A 48 -4.36 -9.65 -4.01
N TRP A 49 -3.47 -8.80 -4.55
CA TRP A 49 -2.02 -8.99 -4.43
C TRP A 49 -1.53 -8.86 -2.98
N VAL A 50 -1.98 -7.83 -2.26
CA VAL A 50 -1.69 -7.67 -0.82
C VAL A 50 -2.24 -8.85 -0.03
N GLY A 51 -3.48 -9.26 -0.33
CA GLY A 51 -4.13 -10.38 0.34
C GLY A 51 -3.43 -11.71 0.14
N GLY A 52 -3.03 -12.03 -1.10
CA GLY A 52 -2.31 -13.26 -1.41
C GLY A 52 -0.98 -13.36 -0.65
N ALA A 53 -0.29 -12.25 -0.41
CA ALA A 53 0.93 -12.25 0.38
C ALA A 53 0.68 -12.51 1.87
N ILE A 54 -0.43 -11.99 2.42
CA ILE A 54 -0.86 -12.30 3.80
C ILE A 54 -1.19 -13.78 3.91
N GLU A 55 -1.99 -14.32 3.00
CA GLU A 55 -2.38 -15.73 2.97
C GLU A 55 -1.16 -16.66 2.90
N GLN A 56 -0.17 -16.33 2.05
CA GLN A 56 1.07 -17.10 1.96
C GLN A 56 1.89 -17.06 3.26
N GLY A 57 1.98 -15.91 3.92
CA GLY A 57 2.67 -15.80 5.21
C GLY A 57 1.94 -16.55 6.33
N VAL A 58 0.61 -16.57 6.33
CA VAL A 58 -0.19 -17.39 7.27
C VAL A 58 0.01 -18.88 6.98
N ALA A 59 -0.05 -19.31 5.72
CA ALA A 59 0.08 -20.71 5.32
C ALA A 59 1.49 -21.28 5.63
N SER A 60 2.52 -20.44 5.57
CA SER A 60 3.90 -20.82 5.93
C SER A 60 4.18 -20.77 7.43
N GLY A 61 3.27 -20.21 8.23
CA GLY A 61 3.43 -20.01 9.67
C GLY A 61 4.30 -18.81 10.06
N GLU A 62 4.65 -17.95 9.09
CA GLU A 62 5.36 -16.69 9.35
C GLU A 62 4.43 -15.66 10.03
N PHE A 63 3.14 -15.64 9.67
CA PHE A 63 2.15 -14.71 10.23
C PHE A 63 1.10 -15.45 11.07
N ARG A 64 0.58 -14.77 12.09
CA ARG A 64 -0.64 -15.19 12.79
C ARG A 64 -1.83 -15.14 11.81
N PRO A 65 -2.83 -16.04 11.95
CA PRO A 65 -4.08 -15.91 11.20
C PRO A 65 -4.69 -14.51 11.35
N ALA A 66 -5.01 -13.90 10.21
CA ALA A 66 -5.53 -12.54 10.10
C ALA A 66 -6.63 -12.50 9.05
N ASP A 67 -7.53 -11.53 9.19
CA ASP A 67 -8.56 -11.24 8.19
C ASP A 67 -7.95 -10.34 7.11
N VAL A 68 -7.79 -10.92 5.91
CA VAL A 68 -7.16 -10.29 4.74
C VAL A 68 -7.88 -8.99 4.37
N ASP A 69 -9.21 -9.00 4.36
CA ASP A 69 -10.00 -7.83 3.95
C ASP A 69 -9.89 -6.71 4.99
N ARG A 70 -9.78 -7.07 6.28
CA ARG A 70 -9.57 -6.11 7.36
C ARG A 70 -8.19 -5.47 7.34
N LEU A 71 -7.19 -6.08 6.70
CA LEU A 71 -5.84 -5.52 6.62
C LEU A 71 -5.52 -4.87 5.27
N GLY A 72 -5.97 -5.46 4.16
CA GLY A 72 -5.67 -4.98 2.81
C GLY A 72 -6.18 -3.56 2.57
N THR A 73 -7.45 -3.30 2.90
CA THR A 73 -8.06 -1.98 2.66
C THR A 73 -7.37 -0.85 3.46
N PRO A 74 -7.13 -0.96 4.79
CA PRO A 74 -6.40 0.07 5.52
C PRO A 74 -4.98 0.30 5.02
N VAL A 75 -4.25 -0.75 4.64
CA VAL A 75 -2.89 -0.62 4.10
C VAL A 75 -2.89 0.21 2.81
N LEU A 76 -3.80 -0.09 1.89
CA LEU A 76 -3.94 0.67 0.64
C LEU A 76 -4.35 2.12 0.91
N ALA A 77 -5.33 2.35 1.79
CA ALA A 77 -5.81 3.69 2.12
C ALA A 77 -4.73 4.57 2.78
N LEU A 78 -3.92 4.01 3.68
CA LEU A 78 -2.79 4.72 4.29
C LEU A 78 -1.70 5.00 3.25
N SER A 79 -1.40 4.02 2.38
CA SER A 79 -0.43 4.18 1.29
C SER A 79 -0.85 5.29 0.33
N ASP A 80 -2.13 5.33 -0.07
CA ASP A 80 -2.72 6.37 -0.91
C ASP A 80 -2.54 7.76 -0.28
N GLY A 81 -2.95 7.92 0.98
CA GLY A 81 -2.86 9.19 1.70
C GLY A 81 -1.42 9.70 1.85
N TYR A 82 -0.50 8.83 2.25
CA TYR A 82 0.90 9.22 2.42
C TYR A 82 1.63 9.41 1.10
N GLY A 83 1.40 8.54 0.11
CA GLY A 83 2.06 8.65 -1.18
C GLY A 83 1.67 9.92 -1.93
N ILE A 84 0.44 10.43 -1.77
CA ILE A 84 0.10 11.78 -2.26
C ILE A 84 1.01 12.84 -1.62
N ARG A 85 1.19 12.83 -0.30
CA ARG A 85 2.04 13.82 0.41
C ARG A 85 3.51 13.71 0.01
N LEU A 86 4.01 12.48 -0.16
CA LEU A 86 5.37 12.22 -0.64
C LEU A 86 5.58 12.67 -2.10
N MET A 87 4.56 12.51 -2.96
CA MET A 87 4.59 13.01 -4.33
C MET A 87 4.61 14.54 -4.39
N LEU A 88 3.91 15.21 -3.47
CA LEU A 88 3.92 16.67 -3.33
C LEU A 88 5.21 17.22 -2.71
N GLY A 89 6.09 16.36 -2.18
CA GLY A 89 7.31 16.78 -1.50
C GLY A 89 7.01 17.50 -0.18
N ASP A 90 5.97 17.07 0.53
CA ASP A 90 5.59 17.63 1.84
C ASP A 90 6.74 17.45 2.84
N PRO A 91 7.37 18.55 3.32
CA PRO A 91 8.56 18.46 4.19
C PRO A 91 8.21 17.98 5.62
N THR A 92 6.93 17.83 5.95
CA THR A 92 6.47 17.31 7.23
C THR A 92 6.24 15.80 7.23
N VAL A 93 6.53 15.14 6.10
CA VAL A 93 6.36 13.69 5.92
C VAL A 93 7.69 13.09 5.51
N ASP A 94 8.27 12.31 6.42
CA ASP A 94 9.46 11.51 6.16
C ASP A 94 9.09 10.09 5.72
N VAL A 95 9.89 9.48 4.84
CA VAL A 95 9.61 8.14 4.31
C VAL A 95 9.66 7.07 5.40
N ASP A 96 10.59 7.16 6.35
CA ASP A 96 10.74 6.17 7.41
C ASP A 96 9.55 6.25 8.38
N ASP A 97 9.10 7.47 8.69
CA ASP A 97 7.91 7.71 9.51
C ASP A 97 6.64 7.16 8.84
N VAL A 98 6.50 7.32 7.53
CA VAL A 98 5.39 6.76 6.74
C VAL A 98 5.41 5.23 6.76
N LEU A 99 6.56 4.63 6.49
CA LEU A 99 6.72 3.18 6.52
C LEU A 99 6.35 2.63 7.90
N ALA A 100 6.85 3.25 8.97
CA ALA A 100 6.51 2.88 10.34
C ALA A 100 5.01 3.05 10.64
N ALA A 101 4.37 4.12 10.14
CA ALA A 101 2.95 4.38 10.35
C ALA A 101 2.05 3.34 9.66
N ILE A 102 2.40 2.90 8.45
CA ILE A 102 1.67 1.84 7.73
C ILE A 102 1.97 0.47 8.33
N TRP A 103 3.22 0.24 8.74
CA TRP A 103 3.67 -1.04 9.27
C TRP A 103 3.05 -1.38 10.62
N ARG A 104 2.89 -0.41 11.51
CA ARG A 104 2.38 -0.65 12.87
C ARG A 104 1.07 -1.46 12.92
N PRO A 105 -0.02 -1.09 12.21
CA PRO A 105 -1.23 -1.91 12.20
C PRO A 105 -1.04 -3.27 11.51
N VAL A 106 -0.17 -3.35 10.50
CA VAL A 106 0.19 -4.63 9.84
C VAL A 106 0.89 -5.57 10.79
N ALA A 107 1.89 -5.07 11.51
CA ALA A 107 2.66 -5.84 12.45
C ALA A 107 1.82 -6.33 13.62
N GLU A 108 0.95 -5.46 14.14
CA GLU A 108 0.01 -5.81 15.20
C GLU A 108 -0.92 -6.95 14.78
N GLU A 109 -1.55 -6.85 13.60
CA GLU A 109 -2.52 -7.83 13.10
C GLU A 109 -1.85 -9.18 12.76
N LEU A 110 -0.68 -9.14 12.10
CA LEU A 110 0.05 -10.34 11.65
C LEU A 110 0.93 -10.96 12.74
N GLY A 111 1.10 -10.31 13.90
CA GLY A 111 1.96 -10.79 14.98
C GLY A 111 3.46 -10.64 14.67
N LEU A 112 3.85 -9.60 13.94
CA LEU A 112 5.23 -9.30 13.57
C LEU A 112 5.88 -8.28 14.52
N PRO A 113 7.21 -8.13 14.50
CA PRO A 113 7.89 -7.05 15.21
C PRO A 113 7.37 -5.67 14.81
N PRO A 114 7.24 -4.72 15.77
CA PRO A 114 6.62 -3.42 15.52
C PRO A 114 7.49 -2.46 14.71
N ASP A 115 8.80 -2.71 14.62
CA ASP A 115 9.74 -1.89 13.85
C ASP A 115 9.72 -2.34 12.38
N PHE A 116 9.77 -1.37 11.47
CA PHE A 116 9.81 -1.68 10.04
C PHE A 116 11.14 -2.37 9.70
N PRO A 117 11.12 -3.54 9.02
CA PRO A 117 12.34 -4.27 8.68
C PRO A 117 13.20 -3.53 7.66
N GLU A 118 14.53 -3.68 7.75
CA GLU A 118 15.43 -3.35 6.63
C GLU A 118 15.13 -4.29 5.44
N ILE A 119 15.11 -3.73 4.22
CA ILE A 119 14.65 -4.40 2.98
C ILE A 119 15.67 -4.35 1.86
#